data_AF-A0A7Y6UEI8-F1
#
_entry.id   AF-A0A7Y6UEI8-F1
#
_cell.length_a   1.000
_cell.length_b   1.000
_cell.length_c   1.000
_cell.angle_alpha   90.00
_cell.angle_beta   90.00
_cell.angle_gamma   90.00
#
_symmetry.space_group_name_H-M   'P 1'
#
loop_
_entity.id
_entity.type
_entity.pdbx_description
1 polymer ?
#
loop_
_entity_poly.entity_id
_entity_poly.type
_entity_poly.pdbx_seq_one_letter_code
_entity_poly.pdbx_strand_id
1 'polypeptide(L)'
;MQAKKPAKRLTLTETDLRVVARWAAASAARALPLFEAVARSDTRARNAIEGARAFARSGKRTASLRALAWGALAASREVRDPIASAAARAAGLAAASAYTHPIATPHQINHLLGPIVYAAHARELAADDPRVGDKELQLALRRATPPLRKLVGRMPARREGRGRLAQMFSQLDAGLRAARSRSTPGSRRPARR
;
A
#
# COMPACT_ATOMS: atom_id res chain seq x y z
N MET A 1 22.30 24.41 17.97
CA MET A 1 22.33 23.11 17.26
C MET A 1 21.29 22.19 17.91
N GLN A 2 20.16 21.91 17.27
CA GLN A 2 19.14 21.01 17.84
C GLN A 2 19.54 19.55 17.62
N ALA A 3 19.74 18.81 18.70
CA ALA A 3 20.01 17.37 18.66
C ALA A 3 18.80 16.63 18.03
N LYS A 4 19.03 15.95 16.90
CA LYS A 4 18.05 15.04 16.30
C LYS A 4 17.77 13.91 17.31
N LYS A 5 16.57 13.91 17.91
CA LYS A 5 16.07 12.77 18.68
C LYS A 5 16.25 11.49 17.86
N PRO A 6 16.85 10.42 18.42
CA PRO A 6 17.06 9.18 17.68
C PRO A 6 15.69 8.63 17.25
N ALA A 7 15.53 8.41 15.96
CA ALA A 7 14.28 7.93 15.39
C ALA A 7 13.96 6.56 15.99
N LYS A 8 12.84 6.46 16.71
CA LYS A 8 12.41 5.23 17.39
C LYS A 8 12.36 4.10 16.35
N ARG A 9 13.22 3.09 16.49
CA ARG A 9 13.30 1.96 15.57
C ARG A 9 11.98 1.17 15.69
N LEU A 10 11.08 1.39 14.75
CA LEU A 10 9.84 0.61 14.65
C LEU A 10 10.26 -0.76 14.14
N THR A 11 10.02 -1.86 14.85
CA THR A 11 10.25 -3.20 14.27
C THR A 11 8.93 -3.71 13.70
N LEU A 12 8.93 -4.09 12.42
CA LEU A 12 7.81 -4.77 11.76
C LEU A 12 7.90 -6.27 12.05
N THR A 13 6.85 -6.82 12.64
CA THR A 13 6.74 -8.27 12.80
C THR A 13 6.39 -8.94 11.47
N GLU A 14 6.59 -10.25 11.36
CA GLU A 14 6.10 -11.00 10.21
C GLU A 14 4.57 -10.87 10.06
N THR A 15 3.84 -10.90 11.17
CA THR A 15 2.38 -10.70 11.19
C THR A 15 1.99 -9.34 10.60
N ASP A 16 2.71 -8.27 10.96
CA ASP A 16 2.49 -6.94 10.38
C ASP A 16 2.67 -6.98 8.86
N LEU A 17 3.76 -7.58 8.38
CA LEU A 17 4.07 -7.66 6.96
C LEU A 17 3.06 -8.53 6.19
N ARG A 18 2.54 -9.61 6.79
CA ARG A 18 1.50 -10.44 6.18
C ARG A 18 0.19 -9.68 6.02
N VAL A 19 -0.19 -8.86 7.01
CA VAL A 19 -1.37 -7.98 6.93
C VAL A 19 -1.21 -6.98 5.80
N VAL A 20 -0.03 -6.35 5.71
CA VAL A 20 0.31 -5.40 4.65
C VAL A 20 0.25 -6.07 3.27
N ALA A 21 0.92 -7.20 3.10
CA ALA A 21 1.00 -7.89 1.82
C ALA A 21 -0.38 -8.35 1.33
N ARG A 22 -1.26 -8.81 2.22
CA ARG A 22 -2.65 -9.15 1.88
C ARG A 22 -3.40 -7.95 1.32
N TRP A 23 -3.30 -6.80 1.99
CA TRP A 23 -3.97 -5.56 1.58
C TRP A 23 -3.41 -5.01 0.25
N ALA A 24 -2.09 -5.03 0.11
CA ALA A 24 -1.39 -4.64 -1.11
C ALA A 24 -1.77 -5.52 -2.30
N ALA A 25 -1.74 -6.84 -2.14
CA ALA A 25 -2.08 -7.79 -3.21
C ALA A 25 -3.55 -7.67 -3.63
N ALA A 26 -4.47 -7.48 -2.68
CA ALA A 26 -5.89 -7.28 -2.99
C ALA A 26 -6.15 -5.99 -3.79
N SER A 27 -5.36 -4.94 -3.54
CA SER A 27 -5.46 -3.67 -4.26
C SER A 27 -4.81 -3.75 -5.64
N ALA A 28 -3.59 -4.29 -5.74
CA ALA A 28 -2.88 -4.48 -7.00
C ALA A 28 -3.64 -5.39 -7.98
N ALA A 29 -4.30 -6.45 -7.47
CA ALA A 29 -5.12 -7.35 -8.29
C ALA A 29 -6.26 -6.63 -9.05
N ARG A 30 -6.73 -5.48 -8.57
CA ARG A 30 -7.78 -4.70 -9.25
C ARG A 30 -7.29 -3.94 -10.48
N ALA A 31 -5.98 -3.71 -10.56
CA ALA A 31 -5.34 -3.06 -11.71
C ALA A 31 -4.72 -4.09 -12.68
N LEU A 32 -4.58 -5.35 -12.28
CA LEU A 32 -3.95 -6.40 -13.08
C LEU A 32 -4.56 -6.55 -14.49
N PRO A 33 -5.90 -6.53 -14.69
CA PRO A 33 -6.46 -6.64 -16.04
C PRO A 33 -6.01 -5.53 -17.00
N LEU A 34 -5.65 -4.35 -16.47
CA LEU A 34 -5.17 -3.22 -17.28
C LEU A 34 -3.77 -3.49 -17.83
N PHE A 35 -2.90 -4.14 -17.05
CA PHE A 35 -1.60 -4.57 -17.53
C PHE A 35 -1.74 -5.70 -18.56
N GLU A 36 -2.58 -6.69 -18.27
CA GLU A 36 -2.76 -7.87 -19.12
C GLU A 36 -3.44 -7.54 -20.46
N ALA A 37 -4.22 -6.45 -20.54
CA ALA A 37 -4.77 -5.95 -21.80
C ALA A 37 -3.67 -5.49 -22.77
N VAL A 38 -2.59 -4.91 -22.27
CA VAL A 38 -1.47 -4.38 -23.07
C VAL A 38 -0.39 -5.44 -23.29
N ALA A 39 -0.03 -6.18 -22.25
CA ALA A 39 1.07 -7.15 -22.25
C ALA A 39 0.56 -8.58 -21.99
N ARG A 40 -0.26 -9.11 -22.91
CA ARG A 40 -1.02 -10.37 -22.76
C ARG A 40 -0.18 -11.60 -22.40
N SER A 41 1.05 -11.67 -22.90
CA SER A 41 1.98 -12.78 -22.66
C SER A 41 2.90 -12.55 -21.46
N ASP A 42 2.97 -11.32 -20.92
CA ASP A 42 3.82 -11.00 -19.78
C ASP A 42 3.13 -11.39 -18.46
N THR A 43 3.68 -12.40 -17.79
CA THR A 43 3.13 -12.91 -16.54
C THR A 43 3.74 -12.25 -15.29
N ARG A 44 4.73 -11.36 -15.43
CA ARG A 44 5.52 -10.81 -14.30
C ARG A 44 4.64 -10.11 -13.26
N ALA A 45 3.67 -9.31 -13.69
CA ALA A 45 2.74 -8.62 -12.78
C ALA A 45 1.83 -9.61 -12.01
N ARG A 46 1.25 -10.58 -12.71
CA ARG A 46 0.41 -11.63 -12.11
C ARG A 46 1.21 -12.45 -11.09
N ASN A 47 2.40 -12.88 -11.46
CA ASN A 47 3.26 -13.69 -10.60
C ASN A 47 3.68 -12.92 -9.33
N ALA A 48 3.94 -11.61 -9.43
CA ALA A 48 4.23 -10.77 -8.26
C ALA A 48 3.04 -10.69 -7.28
N ILE A 49 1.81 -10.54 -7.79
CA ILE A 49 0.60 -10.54 -6.96
C ILE A 49 0.41 -11.90 -6.27
N GLU A 50 0.61 -13.01 -6.99
CA GLU A 50 0.52 -14.34 -6.40
C GLU A 50 1.62 -14.61 -5.37
N GLY A 51 2.84 -14.13 -5.61
CA GLY A 51 3.92 -14.14 -4.62
C GLY A 51 3.54 -13.39 -3.34
N ALA A 52 2.96 -12.19 -3.47
CA ALA A 52 2.51 -11.40 -2.33
C ALA A 52 1.38 -12.11 -1.55
N ARG A 53 0.44 -12.75 -2.25
CA ARG A 53 -0.62 -13.57 -1.63
C ARG A 53 -0.06 -14.79 -0.91
N ALA A 54 0.90 -15.47 -1.51
CA ALA A 54 1.57 -16.62 -0.92
C ALA A 54 2.30 -16.23 0.36
N PHE A 55 3.05 -15.13 0.36
CA PHE A 55 3.68 -14.59 1.56
C PHE A 55 2.66 -14.19 2.63
N ALA A 56 1.57 -13.51 2.26
CA ALA A 56 0.52 -13.15 3.22
C ALA A 56 -0.09 -14.37 3.93
N ARG A 57 -0.18 -15.51 3.23
CA ARG A 57 -0.65 -16.78 3.79
C ARG A 57 0.41 -17.48 4.64
N SER A 58 1.64 -17.60 4.16
CA SER A 58 2.66 -18.48 4.77
C SER A 58 3.63 -17.77 5.71
N GLY A 59 3.83 -16.46 5.58
CA GLY A 59 4.89 -15.71 6.26
C GLY A 59 6.31 -15.94 5.71
N LYS A 60 6.50 -16.96 4.87
CA LYS A 60 7.82 -17.36 4.37
C LYS A 60 8.30 -16.38 3.30
N ARG A 61 9.43 -15.71 3.58
CA ARG A 61 10.16 -14.92 2.59
C ARG A 61 11.04 -15.86 1.77
N THR A 62 10.74 -16.03 0.50
CA THR A 62 11.55 -16.84 -0.41
C THR A 62 12.45 -15.94 -1.26
N ALA A 63 13.55 -16.48 -1.78
CA ALA A 63 14.35 -15.77 -2.79
C ALA A 63 13.52 -15.47 -4.04
N SER A 64 12.63 -16.39 -4.41
CA SER A 64 11.70 -16.23 -5.54
C SER A 64 10.79 -15.00 -5.40
N LEU A 65 10.30 -14.66 -4.20
CA LEU A 65 9.43 -13.51 -4.01
C LEU A 65 10.13 -12.17 -4.34
N ARG A 66 11.42 -12.06 -4.05
CA ARG A 66 12.20 -10.86 -4.40
C ARG A 66 12.42 -10.77 -5.90
N ALA A 67 12.70 -11.89 -6.58
CA ALA A 67 12.80 -11.94 -8.03
C ALA A 67 11.47 -11.55 -8.70
N LEU A 68 10.34 -12.03 -8.17
CA LEU A 68 9.01 -11.66 -8.66
C LEU A 68 8.72 -10.16 -8.54
N ALA A 69 9.08 -9.56 -7.40
CA ALA A 69 8.95 -8.12 -7.19
C ALA A 69 9.76 -7.32 -8.24
N TRP A 70 11.02 -7.69 -8.45
CA TRP A 70 11.88 -7.05 -9.45
C TRP A 70 11.39 -7.27 -10.87
N GLY A 71 10.91 -8.46 -11.20
CA GLY A 71 10.33 -8.78 -12.50
C GLY A 71 9.15 -7.86 -12.84
N ALA A 72 8.19 -7.71 -11.93
CA ALA A 72 7.06 -6.79 -12.15
C ALA A 72 7.49 -5.32 -12.22
N LEU A 73 8.50 -4.91 -11.43
CA LEU A 73 9.05 -3.56 -11.54
C LEU A 73 9.80 -3.34 -12.86
N ALA A 74 10.48 -4.35 -13.41
CA ALA A 74 11.09 -4.30 -14.73
C ALA A 74 10.02 -4.18 -15.82
N ALA A 75 8.98 -5.03 -15.77
CA ALA A 75 7.82 -4.95 -16.66
C ALA A 75 7.18 -3.56 -16.67
N SER A 76 7.06 -2.92 -15.49
CA SER A 76 6.52 -1.56 -15.38
C SER A 76 7.33 -0.49 -16.13
N ARG A 77 8.63 -0.71 -16.32
CA ARG A 77 9.53 0.22 -17.05
C ARG A 77 9.60 -0.10 -18.53
N GLU A 78 9.45 -1.37 -18.88
CA GLU A 78 9.52 -1.86 -20.26
C GLU A 78 8.22 -1.60 -21.04
N VAL A 79 7.07 -1.65 -20.36
CA VAL A 79 5.77 -1.36 -20.97
C VAL A 79 5.65 0.13 -21.28
N ARG A 80 5.37 0.49 -22.55
CA ARG A 80 5.25 1.88 -23.03
C ARG A 80 3.86 2.47 -22.89
N ASP A 81 3.03 1.89 -22.01
CA ASP A 81 1.68 2.35 -21.71
C ASP A 81 1.63 2.79 -20.24
N PRO A 82 1.19 4.03 -19.94
CA PRO A 82 1.21 4.57 -18.57
C PRO A 82 0.24 3.85 -17.63
N ILE A 83 -0.89 3.34 -18.14
CA ILE A 83 -1.88 2.60 -17.35
C ILE A 83 -1.29 1.25 -16.93
N ALA A 84 -0.75 0.50 -17.89
CA ALA A 84 -0.11 -0.78 -17.68
C ALA A 84 1.15 -0.65 -16.81
N SER A 85 1.93 0.42 -17.01
CA SER A 85 3.10 0.75 -16.17
C SER A 85 2.70 0.92 -14.71
N ALA A 86 1.66 1.73 -14.43
CA ALA A 86 1.16 1.92 -13.08
C ALA A 86 0.63 0.59 -12.46
N ALA A 87 -0.08 -0.23 -13.24
CA ALA A 87 -0.58 -1.52 -12.79
C ALA A 87 0.55 -2.52 -12.45
N ALA A 88 1.56 -2.65 -13.30
CA ALA A 88 2.72 -3.51 -13.06
C ALA A 88 3.54 -3.01 -11.85
N ARG A 89 3.67 -1.69 -11.70
CA ARG A 89 4.35 -1.09 -10.55
C ARG A 89 3.62 -1.39 -9.24
N ALA A 90 2.29 -1.34 -9.25
CA ALA A 90 1.48 -1.75 -8.10
C ALA A 90 1.74 -3.21 -7.71
N ALA A 91 1.79 -4.12 -8.68
CA ALA A 91 2.08 -5.54 -8.47
C ALA A 91 3.50 -5.77 -7.89
N GLY A 92 4.52 -5.14 -8.46
CA GLY A 92 5.90 -5.24 -7.96
C GLY A 92 6.05 -4.72 -6.54
N LEU A 93 5.42 -3.59 -6.22
CA LEU A 93 5.41 -3.05 -4.86
C LEU A 93 4.64 -3.96 -3.88
N ALA A 94 3.57 -4.63 -4.33
CA ALA A 94 2.85 -5.58 -3.48
C ALA A 94 3.73 -6.75 -3.06
N ALA A 95 4.52 -7.32 -3.97
CA ALA A 95 5.52 -8.35 -3.65
C ALA A 95 6.65 -7.80 -2.77
N ALA A 96 7.13 -6.59 -3.06
CA ALA A 96 8.18 -5.93 -2.28
C ALA A 96 7.77 -5.65 -0.83
N SER A 97 6.46 -5.55 -0.54
CA SER A 97 5.95 -5.24 0.80
C SER A 97 6.46 -6.18 1.89
N ALA A 98 6.73 -7.45 1.56
CA ALA A 98 7.31 -8.47 2.44
C ALA A 98 8.71 -8.13 2.98
N TYR A 99 9.41 -7.20 2.32
CA TYR A 99 10.77 -6.76 2.64
C TYR A 99 10.82 -5.31 3.13
N THR A 100 9.68 -4.73 3.48
CA THR A 100 9.64 -3.37 3.99
C THR A 100 10.42 -3.32 5.30
N HIS A 101 11.56 -2.62 5.29
CA HIS A 101 12.37 -2.41 6.49
C HIS A 101 12.06 -1.03 7.10
N PRO A 102 11.52 -0.98 8.32
CA PRO A 102 11.20 0.26 9.00
C PRO A 102 12.46 0.94 9.56
N ILE A 103 13.23 1.62 8.72
CA ILE A 103 13.98 2.77 9.22
C ILE A 103 12.94 3.88 9.42
N ALA A 104 12.87 4.51 10.59
CA ALA A 104 11.86 5.52 10.89
C ALA A 104 12.09 6.83 10.11
N THR A 105 11.91 6.79 8.78
CA THR A 105 11.94 7.95 7.89
C THR A 105 10.55 8.19 7.28
N PRO A 106 10.17 9.44 7.02
CA PRO A 106 8.88 9.79 6.40
C PRO A 106 8.66 9.17 5.01
N HIS A 107 9.71 8.65 4.36
CA HIS A 107 9.61 7.99 3.06
C HIS A 107 9.15 6.53 3.18
N GLN A 108 9.36 5.87 4.32
CA GLN A 108 9.05 4.45 4.45
C GLN A 108 7.57 4.13 4.35
N ILE A 109 6.69 5.05 4.76
CA ILE A 109 5.25 4.85 4.60
C ILE A 109 4.84 4.74 3.13
N ASN A 110 5.61 5.32 2.21
CA ASN A 110 5.33 5.19 0.77
C ASN A 110 5.50 3.75 0.27
N HIS A 111 6.35 2.94 0.88
CA HIS A 111 6.48 1.52 0.50
C HIS A 111 5.25 0.71 0.91
N LEU A 112 4.61 1.09 2.02
CA LEU A 112 3.36 0.50 2.47
C LEU A 112 2.16 0.93 1.59
N LEU A 113 2.09 2.22 1.28
CA LEU A 113 0.96 2.81 0.56
C LEU A 113 1.07 2.64 -0.97
N GLY A 114 2.29 2.49 -1.49
CA GLY A 114 2.60 2.48 -2.91
C GLY A 114 1.77 1.50 -3.74
N PRO A 115 1.63 0.21 -3.36
CA PRO A 115 0.85 -0.74 -4.16
C PRO A 115 -0.60 -0.29 -4.38
N ILE A 116 -1.19 0.38 -3.39
CA ILE A 116 -2.57 0.85 -3.40
C ILE A 116 -2.69 2.11 -4.25
N VAL A 117 -1.78 3.06 -4.05
CA VAL A 117 -1.76 4.32 -4.80
C VAL A 117 -1.56 4.07 -6.29
N TYR A 118 -0.59 3.23 -6.68
CA TYR A 118 -0.37 2.92 -8.09
C TYR A 118 -1.50 2.10 -8.71
N ALA A 119 -2.17 1.21 -7.95
CA ALA A 119 -3.34 0.51 -8.44
C ALA A 119 -4.53 1.46 -8.68
N ALA A 120 -4.77 2.39 -7.76
CA ALA A 120 -5.79 3.42 -7.91
C ALA A 120 -5.46 4.36 -9.08
N HIS A 121 -4.19 4.76 -9.24
CA HIS A 121 -3.76 5.62 -10.32
C HIS A 121 -3.89 4.95 -11.70
N ALA A 122 -3.57 3.66 -11.81
CA ALA A 122 -3.80 2.91 -13.05
C ALA A 122 -5.29 2.93 -13.45
N ARG A 123 -6.19 2.73 -12.49
CA ARG A 123 -7.64 2.74 -12.74
C ARG A 123 -8.19 4.14 -13.04
N GLU A 124 -7.62 5.16 -12.41
CA GLU A 124 -7.90 6.56 -12.74
C GLU A 124 -7.51 6.90 -14.17
N LEU A 125 -6.29 6.57 -14.58
CA LEU A 125 -5.81 6.81 -15.95
C LEU A 125 -6.64 6.04 -16.99
N ALA A 126 -7.03 4.79 -16.70
CA ALA A 126 -7.85 3.98 -17.60
C ALA A 126 -9.27 4.53 -17.79
N ALA A 127 -9.79 5.27 -16.80
CA ALA A 127 -11.12 5.86 -16.84
C ALA A 127 -11.10 7.35 -17.23
N ASP A 128 -9.92 7.97 -17.30
CA ASP A 128 -9.73 9.41 -17.40
C ASP A 128 -10.60 10.21 -16.40
N ASP A 129 -10.76 9.67 -15.18
CA ASP A 129 -11.60 10.26 -14.13
C ASP A 129 -10.94 10.14 -12.74
N PRO A 130 -10.50 11.25 -12.12
CA PRO A 130 -9.95 11.28 -10.77
C PRO A 130 -10.87 10.63 -9.72
N ARG A 131 -12.18 10.67 -9.92
CA ARG A 131 -13.16 10.07 -8.98
C ARG A 131 -13.04 8.55 -8.94
N VAL A 132 -12.55 7.90 -10.00
CA VAL A 132 -12.29 6.45 -10.00
C VAL A 132 -11.11 6.13 -9.08
N GLY A 133 -10.01 6.90 -9.17
CA GLY A 133 -8.89 6.79 -8.25
C GLY A 133 -9.32 6.99 -6.79
N ASP A 134 -10.14 8.02 -6.52
CA ASP A 134 -10.65 8.29 -5.17
C ASP A 134 -11.51 7.14 -4.64
N LYS A 135 -12.39 6.57 -5.48
CA LYS A 135 -13.22 5.40 -5.11
C LYS A 135 -12.36 4.18 -4.77
N GLU A 136 -11.26 3.95 -5.48
CA GLU A 136 -10.31 2.88 -5.18
C GLU A 136 -9.61 3.08 -3.84
N LEU A 137 -9.19 4.31 -3.53
CA LEU A 137 -8.60 4.64 -2.23
C LEU A 137 -9.62 4.43 -1.10
N GLN A 138 -10.87 4.86 -1.29
CA GLN A 138 -11.93 4.66 -0.30
C GLN A 138 -12.23 3.17 -0.08
N LEU A 139 -12.23 2.36 -1.13
CA LEU A 139 -12.38 0.92 -1.02
C LEU A 139 -11.21 0.30 -0.23
N ALA A 140 -9.98 0.72 -0.52
CA ALA A 140 -8.79 0.26 0.21
C ALA A 140 -8.85 0.64 1.70
N LEU A 141 -9.34 1.85 2.02
CA LEU A 141 -9.58 2.31 3.39
C LEU A 141 -10.64 1.48 4.12
N ARG A 142 -11.75 1.13 3.45
CA ARG A 142 -12.79 0.25 4.03
C ARG A 142 -12.26 -1.15 4.31
N ARG A 143 -11.33 -1.65 3.48
CA ARG A 143 -10.68 -2.97 3.65
C ARG A 143 -9.50 -2.95 4.61
N ALA A 144 -9.09 -1.78 5.11
CA ALA A 144 -7.96 -1.66 6.02
C ALA A 144 -8.33 -2.17 7.42
N THR A 145 -7.64 -3.24 7.85
CA THR A 145 -7.89 -3.91 9.13
C THR A 145 -7.36 -3.09 10.33
N PRO A 146 -7.86 -3.32 11.55
CA PRO A 146 -7.35 -2.65 12.75
C PRO A 146 -5.82 -2.82 12.96
N PRO A 147 -5.22 -4.00 12.75
CA PRO A 147 -3.76 -4.15 12.82
C PRO A 147 -3.01 -3.26 11.81
N LEU A 148 -3.51 -3.14 10.56
CA LEU A 148 -2.92 -2.26 9.55
C LEU A 148 -2.97 -0.80 9.98
N ARG A 149 -4.11 -0.34 10.51
CA ARG A 149 -4.29 1.03 11.00
C ARG A 149 -3.40 1.32 12.21
N LYS A 150 -3.29 0.37 13.14
CA LYS A 150 -2.36 0.45 14.28
C LYS A 150 -0.91 0.56 13.80
N LEU A 151 -0.55 -0.20 12.77
CA LEU A 151 0.79 -0.16 12.19
C LEU A 151 1.12 1.21 11.60
N VAL A 152 0.25 1.72 10.71
CA VAL A 152 0.40 3.04 10.09
C VAL A 152 0.48 4.14 11.16
N GLY A 153 -0.35 4.05 12.19
CA GLY A 153 -0.35 4.98 13.31
C GLY A 153 0.93 5.01 14.15
N ARG A 154 1.81 4.01 14.03
CA ARG A 154 3.14 3.98 14.68
C ARG A 154 4.26 4.57 13.79
N MET A 155 4.00 4.79 12.50
CA MET A 155 4.95 5.37 11.56
C MET A 155 4.86 6.90 11.55
N PRO A 156 5.97 7.63 11.30
CA PRO A 156 5.93 9.07 11.10
C PRO A 156 4.95 9.42 9.98
N ALA A 157 4.25 10.55 10.14
CA ALA A 157 3.35 11.07 9.11
C ALA A 157 4.13 11.40 7.83
N ARG A 158 3.47 11.23 6.68
CA ARG A 158 4.06 11.60 5.41
C ARG A 158 4.28 13.11 5.36
N ARG A 159 5.35 13.55 4.69
CA ARG A 159 5.46 14.95 4.26
C ARG A 159 4.52 15.16 3.06
N GLU A 160 3.87 16.31 3.04
CA GLU A 160 3.07 16.72 1.90
C GLU A 160 3.95 16.86 0.65
N GLY A 161 3.37 16.54 -0.50
CA GLY A 161 4.02 16.66 -1.79
C GLY A 161 3.07 17.27 -2.80
N ARG A 162 3.60 17.64 -3.97
CA ARG A 162 2.83 18.23 -5.07
C ARG A 162 2.45 17.16 -6.10
N GLY A 163 1.32 17.38 -6.78
CA GLY A 163 0.82 16.51 -7.86
C GLY A 163 -0.13 15.41 -7.40
N ARG A 164 -0.82 14.79 -8.37
CA ARG A 164 -1.92 13.85 -8.14
C ARG A 164 -1.51 12.63 -7.31
N LEU A 165 -0.39 11.98 -7.64
CA LEU A 165 0.12 10.85 -6.85
C LEU A 165 0.40 11.25 -5.39
N ALA A 166 0.98 12.43 -5.15
CA ALA A 166 1.26 12.88 -3.79
C ALA A 166 -0.02 13.11 -2.98
N GLN A 167 -1.07 13.65 -3.61
CA GLN A 167 -2.39 13.79 -3.01
C GLN A 167 -2.99 12.43 -2.64
N MET A 168 -2.92 11.43 -3.54
CA MET A 168 -3.39 10.07 -3.27
C MET A 168 -2.66 9.42 -2.09
N PHE A 169 -1.33 9.59 -2.01
CA PHE A 169 -0.54 9.15 -0.86
C PHE A 169 -1.00 9.83 0.44
N SER A 170 -1.18 11.15 0.43
CA SER A 170 -1.62 11.92 1.60
C SER A 170 -3.03 11.53 2.05
N GLN A 171 -3.97 11.38 1.12
CA GLN A 171 -5.35 10.97 1.40
C GLN A 171 -5.40 9.58 2.04
N LEU A 172 -4.62 8.63 1.50
CA LEU A 172 -4.56 7.28 2.04
C LEU A 172 -3.92 7.24 3.44
N ASP A 173 -2.82 7.97 3.67
CA ASP A 173 -2.18 8.09 4.99
C ASP A 173 -3.14 8.69 6.03
N ALA A 174 -3.76 9.83 5.69
CA ALA A 174 -4.71 10.51 6.57
C ALA A 174 -5.93 9.63 6.88
N GLY A 175 -6.51 8.97 5.87
CA GLY A 175 -7.66 8.07 6.04
C GLY A 175 -7.36 6.84 6.91
N LEU A 176 -6.12 6.33 6.88
CA LEU A 176 -5.68 5.23 7.75
C LEU A 176 -5.56 5.69 9.21
N ARG A 177 -5.13 6.94 9.44
CA ARG A 177 -4.94 7.54 10.76
C ARG A 177 -6.24 8.04 11.41
N ALA A 178 -7.18 8.58 10.63
CA ALA A 178 -8.41 9.20 11.14
C ALA A 178 -9.35 8.24 11.90
N ALA A 179 -9.33 6.93 11.61
CA ALA A 179 -10.19 5.98 12.33
C ALA A 179 -9.76 5.73 13.79
N ARG A 180 -8.64 6.29 14.25
CA ARG A 180 -8.19 6.21 15.65
C ARG A 180 -8.87 7.23 16.58
N SER A 181 -9.56 8.24 16.06
CA SER A 181 -10.17 9.31 16.87
C SER A 181 -11.63 9.04 17.29
N ARG A 182 -12.23 7.91 16.89
CA ARG A 182 -13.53 7.47 17.43
C ARG A 182 -13.33 6.52 18.61
N SER A 183 -12.66 7.00 19.65
CA SER A 183 -12.81 6.46 21.01
C SER A 183 -14.06 7.12 21.61
N THR A 184 -15.07 6.30 21.84
CA THR A 184 -16.37 6.58 22.47
C THR A 184 -16.24 7.55 23.66
N PRO A 185 -17.03 8.65 23.76
CA PRO A 185 -17.14 9.39 25.00
C PRO A 185 -17.76 8.45 26.04
N GLY A 186 -17.07 8.28 27.17
CA GLY A 186 -17.48 7.39 28.24
C GLY A 186 -18.92 7.67 28.69
N SER A 187 -19.69 6.59 28.84
CA SER A 187 -21.01 6.62 29.46
C SER A 187 -20.89 7.16 30.88
N ARG A 188 -21.27 8.42 31.10
CA ARG A 188 -21.58 8.92 32.43
C ARG A 188 -22.84 8.23 32.92
N ARG A 189 -22.65 7.34 33.88
CA ARG A 189 -23.71 6.68 34.65
C ARG A 189 -24.43 7.74 35.48
N PRO A 190 -25.78 7.83 35.48
CA PRO A 190 -26.48 8.80 36.31
C PRO A 190 -26.41 8.37 37.78
N ALA A 191 -26.16 9.36 38.66
CA ALA A 191 -26.27 9.18 40.10
C ALA A 191 -27.74 8.99 40.47
N ARG A 192 -28.02 7.91 41.21
CA ARG A 192 -29.33 7.67 41.83
C ARG A 192 -29.58 8.75 42.90
N ARG A 193 -30.76 9.34 42.87
CA ARG A 193 -31.43 9.93 44.04
C ARG A 193 -32.61 9.02 44.38
#